data_AF-A0A932MLT2-F1
#
_entry.id   AF-A0A932MLT2-F1
#
_cell.length_a   1.000
_cell.length_b   1.000
_cell.length_c   1.000
_cell.angle_alpha   90.00
_cell.angle_beta   90.00
_cell.angle_gamma   90.00
#
_symmetry.space_group_name_H-M   'P 1'
#
loop_
_entity.id
_entity.type
_entity.pdbx_description
1 polymer ?
#
loop_
_entity_poly.entity_id
_entity_poly.type
_entity_poly.pdbx_seq_one_letter_code
_entity_poly.pdbx_strand_id
1 'polypeptide(L)'
;MIFMRRLAGRESLPGWAVLLFLLAASPAMGQEKGKDIFLRRGCGECHTAQGPEAKIPVTERHAIKGPSLWYAGSKFRPGYLKGWLAKPQAFRGVKWGTMEKGKTPHPALAPAEAGEVALYLESLKDPEMPSGVVPAWGEKVPRQVLRRARILFQKEQPCYACHMVHIRKTVYREPVEVGGFSAPHLVDAGRRLRPDFIVALLKSGDRYAPNGRMPRYGSTAFTPLSEQDLIALAAYIATFK
;
A
#
# COMPACT_ATOMS: atom_id res chain seq x y z
N MET A 1 -25.75 56.23 55.35
CA MET A 1 -25.12 55.43 56.44
C MET A 1 -25.06 53.99 55.95
N ILE A 2 -24.09 53.58 55.13
CA ILE A 2 -22.71 53.19 55.48
C ILE A 2 -22.65 52.49 56.84
N PHE A 3 -22.55 51.15 56.83
CA PHE A 3 -21.57 50.45 57.64
C PHE A 3 -21.12 49.15 56.97
N MET A 4 -19.80 49.05 56.84
CA MET A 4 -19.01 47.91 56.39
C MET A 4 -19.15 46.71 57.34
N ARG A 5 -18.97 45.48 56.83
CA ARG A 5 -17.93 44.56 57.34
C ARG A 5 -17.76 43.27 56.51
N ARG A 6 -16.64 43.26 55.79
CA ARG A 6 -15.63 42.20 55.62
C ARG A 6 -15.86 40.79 56.22
N LEU A 7 -15.57 39.82 55.34
CA LEU A 7 -14.66 38.65 55.47
C LEU A 7 -15.23 37.24 55.74
N ALA A 8 -14.84 36.38 54.78
CA ALA A 8 -14.27 35.04 54.95
C ALA A 8 -15.24 33.86 55.20
N GLY A 9 -15.71 33.29 54.09
CA GLY A 9 -16.08 31.88 53.98
C GLY A 9 -15.24 31.24 52.89
N ARG A 10 -14.19 30.53 53.30
CA ARG A 10 -13.30 29.74 52.43
C ARG A 10 -14.07 28.48 52.02
N GLU A 11 -14.84 28.55 50.94
CA GLU A 11 -15.50 27.36 50.41
C GLU A 11 -14.50 26.59 49.54
N SER A 12 -14.00 25.52 50.15
CA SER A 12 -13.20 24.47 49.55
C SER A 12 -13.89 23.92 48.30
N LEU A 13 -13.25 24.05 47.14
CA LEU A 13 -13.63 23.28 45.97
C LEU A 13 -13.56 21.78 46.31
N PRO A 14 -14.63 21.00 46.09
CA PRO A 14 -14.63 19.59 46.44
C PRO A 14 -13.71 18.80 45.48
N GLY A 15 -12.89 17.92 46.08
CA GLY A 15 -11.78 17.19 45.44
C GLY A 15 -12.17 16.07 44.47
N TRP A 16 -13.18 16.26 43.62
CA TRP A 16 -13.60 15.28 42.62
C TRP A 16 -13.46 15.77 41.16
N ALA A 17 -12.93 16.97 40.93
CA ALA A 17 -12.54 17.40 39.58
C ALA A 17 -11.17 16.80 39.16
N VAL A 18 -11.05 15.47 39.23
CA VAL A 18 -10.01 14.75 38.50
C VAL A 18 -10.51 14.63 37.07
N LEU A 19 -10.16 15.63 36.25
CA LEU A 19 -10.17 15.49 34.80
C LEU A 19 -9.15 14.39 34.46
N LEU A 20 -9.61 13.15 34.39
CA LEU A 20 -8.92 12.06 33.71
C LEU A 20 -8.84 12.45 32.23
N PHE A 21 -7.80 13.20 31.88
CA PHE A 21 -7.30 13.27 30.51
C PHE A 21 -6.87 11.84 30.15
N LEU A 22 -7.78 11.05 29.61
CA LEU A 22 -7.44 9.91 28.79
C LEU A 22 -6.64 10.47 27.62
N LEU A 23 -5.31 10.47 27.76
CA LEU A 23 -4.36 10.67 26.68
C LEU A 23 -4.59 9.55 25.67
N ALA A 24 -5.58 9.72 24.79
CA ALA A 24 -5.69 8.92 23.60
C ALA A 24 -4.37 9.10 22.85
N ALA A 25 -3.65 8.00 22.66
CA ALA A 25 -2.39 7.99 21.93
C ALA A 25 -2.60 8.62 20.54
N SER A 26 -2.03 9.80 20.33
CA SER A 26 -2.14 10.51 19.05
C SER A 26 -1.52 9.67 17.93
N PRO A 27 -2.07 9.70 16.70
CA PRO A 27 -1.50 8.98 15.56
C PRO A 27 -0.04 9.36 15.27
N ALA A 28 0.36 10.61 15.55
CA ALA A 28 1.75 11.05 15.44
C ALA A 28 2.69 10.28 16.39
N MET A 29 2.27 10.02 17.63
CA MET A 29 3.06 9.26 18.60
C MET A 29 3.22 7.79 18.15
N GLY A 30 2.16 7.19 17.60
CA GLY A 30 2.23 5.84 17.03
C GLY A 30 3.14 5.75 15.80
N GLN A 31 3.18 6.80 14.96
CA GLN A 31 4.09 6.88 13.82
C GLN A 31 5.56 6.97 14.25
N GLU A 32 5.89 7.78 15.26
CA GLU A 32 7.27 7.87 15.76
C GLU A 32 7.74 6.57 16.39
N LYS A 33 6.91 5.95 17.23
CA LYS A 33 7.18 4.64 17.81
C LYS A 33 7.32 3.55 16.74
N GLY A 34 6.47 3.58 15.72
CA GLY A 34 6.58 2.71 14.56
C GLY A 34 7.88 2.86 13.79
N LYS A 35 8.36 4.10 13.63
CA LYS A 35 9.65 4.40 13.00
C LYS A 35 10.83 3.86 13.82
N ASP A 36 10.81 4.02 15.15
CA ASP A 36 11.83 3.44 16.03
C ASP A 36 11.90 1.91 15.87
N ILE A 37 10.74 1.23 15.94
CA ILE A 37 10.67 -0.22 15.77
C ILE A 37 11.17 -0.63 14.38
N PHE A 38 10.79 0.09 13.33
CA PHE A 38 11.26 -0.16 11.96
C PHE A 38 12.79 -0.14 11.87
N LEU A 39 13.44 0.84 12.50
CA LEU A 39 14.90 0.95 12.51
C LEU A 39 15.55 -0.15 13.37
N ARG A 40 15.07 -0.34 14.60
CA ARG A 40 15.61 -1.32 15.56
C ARG A 40 15.43 -2.78 15.09
N ARG A 41 14.40 -3.07 14.30
CA ARG A 41 14.16 -4.39 13.68
C ARG A 41 14.93 -4.60 12.37
N GLY A 42 15.77 -3.64 11.96
CA GLY A 42 16.60 -3.74 10.76
C GLY A 42 15.82 -3.64 9.45
N CYS A 43 14.58 -3.16 9.45
CA CYS A 43 13.78 -3.08 8.22
C CYS A 43 14.45 -2.19 7.16
N GLY A 44 15.18 -1.16 7.61
CA GLY A 44 15.96 -0.25 6.77
C GLY A 44 17.15 -0.90 6.04
N GLU A 45 17.60 -2.09 6.45
CA GLU A 45 18.68 -2.81 5.77
C GLU A 45 18.25 -3.34 4.40
N CYS A 46 16.94 -3.53 4.20
CA CYS A 46 16.36 -3.98 2.94
C CYS A 46 15.45 -2.94 2.30
N HIS A 47 14.72 -2.16 3.09
CA HIS A 47 13.68 -1.26 2.61
C HIS A 47 14.08 0.20 2.78
N THR A 48 14.19 0.94 1.67
CA THR A 48 14.25 2.40 1.76
C THR A 48 12.87 2.98 2.07
N ALA A 49 12.81 3.81 3.12
CA ALA A 49 11.64 4.61 3.48
C ALA A 49 11.74 6.06 2.96
N GLN A 50 12.85 6.41 2.32
CA GLN A 50 13.11 7.72 1.75
C GLN A 50 12.98 7.65 0.23
N GLY A 51 12.47 8.71 -0.37
CA GLY A 51 12.35 8.80 -1.81
C GLY A 51 12.02 10.21 -2.30
N PRO A 52 11.73 10.37 -3.61
CA PRO A 52 11.65 9.30 -4.61
C PRO A 52 12.94 8.51 -4.81
N GLU A 53 12.82 7.23 -5.17
CA GLU A 53 13.97 6.39 -5.47
C GLU A 53 14.56 6.76 -6.84
N ALA A 54 15.89 6.76 -6.96
CA ALA A 54 16.56 6.96 -8.24
C ALA A 54 16.68 5.66 -9.05
N LYS A 55 16.66 5.79 -10.38
CA LYS A 55 17.06 4.68 -11.26
C LYS A 55 18.56 4.50 -11.19
N ILE A 56 19.00 3.25 -10.98
CA ILE A 56 20.42 2.89 -10.90
C ILE A 56 20.82 1.96 -12.05
N PRO A 57 22.12 1.89 -12.40
CA PRO A 57 22.64 0.94 -13.38
C PRO A 57 22.24 -0.49 -13.06
N VAL A 58 21.95 -1.29 -14.08
CA VAL A 58 21.53 -2.70 -13.91
C VAL A 58 22.59 -3.51 -13.16
N THR A 59 23.87 -3.19 -13.39
CA THR A 59 25.03 -3.78 -12.71
C THR A 59 25.01 -3.58 -11.19
N GLU A 60 24.35 -2.53 -10.68
CA GLU A 60 24.29 -2.20 -9.26
C GLU A 60 22.99 -2.65 -8.57
N ARG A 61 21.98 -3.09 -9.35
CA ARG A 61 20.65 -3.47 -8.80
C ARG A 61 20.67 -4.64 -7.81
N HIS A 62 21.76 -5.41 -7.79
CA HIS A 62 21.97 -6.46 -6.79
C HIS A 62 22.05 -5.91 -5.35
N ALA A 63 22.38 -4.63 -5.18
CA ALA A 63 22.39 -3.96 -3.88
C ALA A 63 20.97 -3.66 -3.33
N ILE A 64 19.94 -3.68 -4.19
CA ILE A 64 18.55 -3.49 -3.75
C ILE A 64 18.06 -4.80 -3.11
N LYS A 65 17.96 -4.82 -1.79
CA LYS A 65 17.56 -6.02 -1.01
C LYS A 65 16.06 -6.13 -0.73
N GLY A 66 15.29 -5.07 -1.00
CA GLY A 66 13.85 -5.05 -0.83
C GLY A 66 13.16 -3.95 -1.63
N PRO A 67 11.83 -4.01 -1.78
CA PRO A 67 11.08 -2.94 -2.44
C PRO A 67 11.09 -1.67 -1.60
N SER A 68 11.14 -0.53 -2.27
CA SER A 68 10.97 0.76 -1.62
C SER A 68 9.61 0.91 -0.93
N LEU A 69 9.61 1.60 0.22
CA LEU A 69 8.46 1.87 1.07
C LEU A 69 8.17 3.38 1.23
N TRP A 70 8.89 4.28 0.56
CA TRP A 70 8.72 5.74 0.72
C TRP A 70 7.31 6.27 0.40
N TYR A 71 6.50 5.47 -0.30
CA TYR A 71 5.12 5.75 -0.67
C TYR A 71 4.13 4.68 -0.15
N ALA A 72 4.50 3.90 0.87
CA ALA A 72 3.69 2.78 1.35
C ALA A 72 2.26 3.19 1.72
N GLY A 73 2.06 4.34 2.36
CA GLY A 73 0.76 4.90 2.70
C GLY A 73 -0.06 5.39 1.51
N SER A 74 0.60 5.74 0.40
CA SER A 74 -0.08 6.04 -0.86
C SER A 74 -0.46 4.77 -1.63
N LYS A 75 0.24 3.65 -1.42
CA LYS A 75 0.04 2.37 -2.12
C LYS A 75 -1.01 1.48 -1.48
N PHE A 76 -0.88 1.25 -0.17
CA PHE A 76 -1.66 0.25 0.53
C PHE A 76 -2.96 0.83 1.08
N ARG A 77 -4.01 0.00 1.16
CA ARG A 77 -5.25 0.37 1.86
C ARG A 77 -4.97 0.41 3.36
N PRO A 78 -5.56 1.37 4.11
CA PRO A 78 -5.40 1.45 5.56
C PRO A 78 -5.71 0.13 6.24
N GLY A 79 -4.91 -0.26 7.23
CA GLY A 79 -5.07 -1.47 8.02
C GLY A 79 -4.51 -2.75 7.36
N TYR A 80 -4.25 -2.76 6.05
CA TYR A 80 -3.68 -3.92 5.37
C TYR A 80 -2.30 -4.29 5.94
N LEU A 81 -1.43 -3.29 6.14
CA LEU A 81 -0.04 -3.52 6.54
C LEU A 81 0.07 -4.13 7.94
N LYS A 82 -0.80 -3.75 8.88
CA LYS A 82 -0.83 -4.33 10.23
C LYS A 82 -1.00 -5.85 10.19
N GLY A 83 -1.98 -6.33 9.42
CA GLY A 83 -2.23 -7.76 9.26
C GLY A 83 -1.09 -8.48 8.54
N TRP A 84 -0.56 -7.88 7.48
CA TRP A 84 0.54 -8.47 6.71
C TRP A 84 1.85 -8.53 7.51
N LEU A 85 2.19 -7.50 8.29
CA LEU A 85 3.39 -7.49 9.14
C LEU A 85 3.35 -8.53 10.26
N ALA A 86 2.15 -8.85 10.78
CA ALA A 86 1.97 -9.90 11.77
C ALA A 86 2.10 -11.32 11.16
N LYS A 87 1.76 -11.48 9.89
CA LYS A 87 1.83 -12.77 9.18
C LYS A 87 2.23 -12.55 7.71
N PRO A 88 3.50 -12.26 7.43
CA PRO A 88 3.94 -11.89 6.10
C PRO A 88 3.83 -13.07 5.14
N GLN A 89 3.37 -12.76 3.94
CA GLN A 89 3.29 -13.71 2.83
C GLN A 89 4.05 -13.16 1.63
N ALA A 90 4.69 -14.06 0.89
CA ALA A 90 5.48 -13.70 -0.27
C ALA A 90 4.59 -13.11 -1.37
N PHE A 91 4.92 -11.91 -1.83
CA PHE A 91 4.20 -11.30 -2.95
C PHE A 91 4.58 -11.89 -4.31
N ARG A 92 5.65 -12.68 -4.42
CA ARG A 92 6.15 -13.25 -5.67
C ARG A 92 6.46 -14.74 -5.48
N GLY A 93 6.44 -15.50 -6.58
CA GLY A 93 6.89 -16.90 -6.60
C GLY A 93 8.36 -17.07 -6.96
N VAL A 94 9.13 -15.97 -6.96
CA VAL A 94 10.58 -15.94 -7.15
C VAL A 94 11.27 -15.25 -5.98
N LYS A 95 12.53 -15.63 -5.71
CA LYS A 95 13.39 -14.92 -4.76
C LYS A 95 13.65 -13.49 -5.27
N TRP A 96 13.61 -12.52 -4.36
CA TRP A 96 13.87 -11.11 -4.62
C TRP A 96 15.16 -10.90 -5.42
N GLY A 97 15.12 -10.00 -6.40
CA GLY A 97 16.25 -9.71 -7.29
C GLY A 97 16.52 -10.75 -8.38
N THR A 98 15.99 -11.97 -8.27
CA THR A 98 16.32 -13.10 -9.17
C THR A 98 15.15 -13.50 -10.09
N MET A 99 15.34 -14.58 -10.86
CA MET A 99 14.27 -15.32 -11.55
C MET A 99 14.17 -16.76 -11.03
N GLU A 100 14.86 -17.07 -9.94
CA GLU A 100 14.84 -18.38 -9.31
C GLU A 100 13.50 -18.56 -8.57
N LYS A 101 12.79 -19.67 -8.86
CA LYS A 101 11.56 -20.01 -8.14
C LYS A 101 11.84 -20.13 -6.64
N GLY A 102 10.94 -19.58 -5.83
CA GLY A 102 11.10 -19.58 -4.39
C GLY A 102 10.49 -18.35 -3.74
N LYS A 103 10.70 -18.21 -2.44
CA LYS A 103 10.21 -17.08 -1.66
C LYS A 103 11.39 -16.43 -0.96
N THR A 104 11.39 -15.11 -0.87
CA THR A 104 12.28 -14.39 0.06
C THR A 104 11.58 -14.34 1.42
N PRO A 105 12.18 -14.91 2.47
CA PRO A 105 11.64 -14.82 3.83
C PRO A 105 11.48 -13.35 4.24
N HIS A 106 10.46 -13.06 5.02
CA HIS A 106 10.25 -11.76 5.63
C HIS A 106 9.94 -11.96 7.12
N PRO A 107 10.56 -11.20 8.03
CA PRO A 107 10.31 -11.34 9.45
C PRO A 107 8.86 -10.95 9.79
N ALA A 108 8.23 -11.71 10.68
CA ALA A 108 6.96 -11.36 11.28
C ALA A 108 7.19 -10.49 12.53
N LEU A 109 6.27 -9.56 12.79
CA LEU A 109 6.25 -8.76 14.00
C LEU A 109 5.18 -9.25 14.97
N ALA A 110 5.39 -9.03 16.27
CA ALA A 110 4.33 -9.21 17.25
C ALA A 110 3.15 -8.27 16.93
N PRO A 111 1.88 -8.64 17.21
CA PRO A 111 0.71 -7.84 16.81
C PRO A 111 0.73 -6.37 17.22
N ALA A 112 1.29 -6.06 18.41
CA ALA A 112 1.44 -4.69 18.88
C ALA A 112 2.45 -3.91 18.04
N GLU A 113 3.66 -4.45 17.84
CA GLU A 113 4.70 -3.83 17.00
C GLU A 113 4.25 -3.71 15.54
N ALA A 114 3.54 -4.70 15.01
CA ALA A 114 2.97 -4.67 13.67
C ALA A 114 2.00 -3.50 13.48
N GLY A 115 1.22 -3.16 14.52
CA GLY A 115 0.34 -2.00 14.53
C GLY A 115 1.10 -0.67 14.45
N GLU A 116 2.12 -0.49 15.30
CA GLU A 116 2.92 0.74 15.33
C GLU A 116 3.70 0.93 14.02
N VAL A 117 4.37 -0.12 13.52
CA VAL A 117 5.10 -0.05 12.25
C VAL A 117 4.15 0.20 11.08
N ALA A 118 2.94 -0.37 11.11
CA ALA A 118 1.93 -0.05 10.10
C ALA A 118 1.53 1.43 10.11
N LEU A 119 1.35 2.05 11.29
CA LEU A 119 1.06 3.49 11.38
C LEU A 119 2.17 4.34 10.75
N TYR A 120 3.44 3.99 11.02
CA TYR A 120 4.57 4.64 10.38
C TYR A 120 4.56 4.48 8.86
N LEU A 121 4.43 3.25 8.34
CA LEU A 121 4.42 3.01 6.89
C LEU A 121 3.21 3.67 6.20
N GLU A 122 2.06 3.74 6.86
CA GLU A 122 0.87 4.41 6.36
C GLU A 122 1.01 5.95 6.33
N SER A 123 1.94 6.52 7.10
CA SER A 123 2.26 7.96 7.03
C SER A 123 3.19 8.30 5.86
N LEU A 124 3.92 7.31 5.31
CA LEU A 124 4.79 7.49 4.15
C LEU A 124 3.96 7.67 2.87
N LYS A 125 3.64 8.92 2.57
CA LYS A 125 2.83 9.31 1.42
C LYS A 125 3.63 10.17 0.46
N ASP A 126 3.48 9.84 -0.81
CA ASP A 126 3.89 10.72 -1.89
C ASP A 126 2.92 11.92 -1.96
N PRO A 127 3.39 13.17 -1.75
CA PRO A 127 2.55 14.36 -1.83
C PRO A 127 2.00 14.61 -3.23
N GLU A 128 2.63 14.05 -4.28
CA GLU A 128 2.15 14.12 -5.67
C GLU A 128 1.18 12.99 -6.02
N MET A 129 0.84 12.08 -5.09
CA MET A 129 -0.06 10.96 -5.36
C MET A 129 -1.47 11.48 -5.71
N PRO A 130 -2.00 11.15 -6.91
CA PRO A 130 -3.36 11.49 -7.27
C PRO A 130 -4.37 10.82 -6.32
N SER A 131 -5.49 11.50 -6.07
CA SER A 131 -6.60 10.97 -5.25
C SER A 131 -7.91 11.21 -5.97
N GLY A 132 -8.79 10.22 -5.95
CA GLY A 132 -10.12 10.30 -6.56
C GLY A 132 -10.11 10.20 -8.09
N VAL A 133 -9.02 9.67 -8.68
CA VAL A 133 -8.92 9.46 -10.13
C VAL A 133 -9.80 8.29 -10.56
N VAL A 134 -9.81 7.21 -9.79
CA VAL A 134 -10.72 6.09 -10.00
C VAL A 134 -12.06 6.40 -9.31
N PRO A 135 -13.18 6.47 -10.05
CA PRO A 135 -14.48 6.76 -9.46
C PRO A 135 -14.88 5.73 -8.40
N ALA A 136 -15.45 6.22 -7.30
CA ALA A 136 -16.06 5.37 -6.28
C ALA A 136 -17.43 4.87 -6.77
N TRP A 137 -17.45 3.84 -7.64
CA TRP A 137 -18.69 3.22 -8.16
C TRP A 137 -19.50 2.42 -7.11
N GLY A 138 -19.28 2.64 -5.81
CA GLY A 138 -19.92 1.89 -4.74
C GLY A 138 -19.60 0.38 -4.83
N GLU A 139 -20.63 -0.46 -4.78
CA GLU A 139 -20.46 -1.92 -4.75
C GLU A 139 -20.05 -2.52 -6.10
N LYS A 140 -20.33 -1.87 -7.23
CA LYS A 140 -20.17 -2.49 -8.56
C LYS A 140 -19.61 -1.52 -9.61
N VAL A 141 -18.45 -1.87 -10.14
CA VAL A 141 -17.86 -1.24 -11.32
C VAL A 141 -18.75 -1.49 -12.55
N PRO A 142 -18.99 -0.49 -13.43
CA PRO A 142 -19.80 -0.67 -14.63
C PRO A 142 -19.31 -1.81 -15.52
N ARG A 143 -20.25 -2.61 -16.07
CA ARG A 143 -19.91 -3.80 -16.90
C ARG A 143 -19.04 -3.45 -18.12
N GLN A 144 -19.27 -2.29 -18.74
CA GLN A 144 -18.48 -1.84 -19.89
C GLN A 144 -17.01 -1.56 -19.51
N VAL A 145 -16.78 -0.95 -18.34
CA VAL A 145 -15.44 -0.71 -17.80
C VAL A 145 -14.73 -2.03 -17.55
N LEU A 146 -15.39 -2.98 -16.89
CA LEU A 146 -14.83 -4.31 -16.63
C LEU A 146 -14.54 -5.08 -17.92
N ARG A 147 -15.42 -4.98 -18.93
CA ARG A 147 -15.21 -5.63 -20.24
C ARG A 147 -13.97 -5.07 -20.94
N ARG A 148 -13.82 -3.75 -21.02
CA ARG A 148 -12.64 -3.10 -21.62
C ARG A 148 -11.37 -3.48 -20.85
N ALA A 149 -11.40 -3.37 -19.52
CA ALA A 149 -10.27 -3.70 -18.66
C ALA A 149 -9.83 -5.16 -18.77
N ARG A 150 -10.77 -6.10 -18.92
CA ARG A 150 -10.46 -7.52 -19.12
C ARG A 150 -9.71 -7.76 -20.43
N ILE A 151 -10.12 -7.09 -21.51
CA ILE A 151 -9.43 -7.19 -22.82
C ILE A 151 -8.03 -6.61 -22.69
N LEU A 152 -7.88 -5.42 -22.10
CA LEU A 152 -6.58 -4.81 -21.80
C LEU A 152 -5.66 -5.75 -21.03
N PHE A 153 -6.15 -6.27 -19.91
CA PHE A 153 -5.38 -7.09 -18.98
C PHE A 153 -4.98 -8.45 -19.58
N GLN A 154 -5.83 -9.06 -20.41
CA GLN A 154 -5.63 -10.42 -20.90
C GLN A 154 -5.08 -10.50 -22.33
N LYS A 155 -5.29 -9.48 -23.16
CA LYS A 155 -5.05 -9.57 -24.61
C LYS A 155 -4.10 -8.50 -25.12
N GLU A 156 -4.28 -7.24 -24.72
CA GLU A 156 -3.47 -6.13 -25.25
C GLU A 156 -2.16 -5.91 -24.47
N GLN A 157 -2.19 -6.00 -23.13
CA GLN A 157 -1.02 -5.74 -22.26
C GLN A 157 -0.51 -6.96 -21.48
N PRO A 158 -0.84 -8.18 -21.94
CA PRO A 158 -0.96 -9.44 -21.19
C PRO A 158 -0.42 -9.43 -19.73
N CYS A 159 -1.07 -8.69 -18.83
CA CYS A 159 -0.55 -8.42 -17.49
C CYS A 159 -0.39 -9.71 -16.67
N TYR A 160 -1.34 -10.64 -16.85
CA TYR A 160 -1.30 -11.93 -16.17
C TYR A 160 -0.14 -12.83 -16.61
N ALA A 161 0.54 -12.55 -17.73
CA ALA A 161 1.72 -13.32 -18.14
C ALA A 161 2.86 -13.23 -17.09
N CYS A 162 2.93 -12.11 -16.35
CA CYS A 162 3.87 -11.93 -15.25
C CYS A 162 3.21 -11.95 -13.88
N HIS A 163 1.94 -11.51 -13.79
CA HIS A 163 1.20 -11.37 -12.53
C HIS A 163 0.21 -12.52 -12.31
N MET A 164 0.41 -13.28 -11.23
CA MET A 164 -0.53 -14.31 -10.79
C MET A 164 -1.85 -13.70 -10.29
N VAL A 165 -2.98 -14.29 -10.67
CA VAL A 165 -4.35 -13.86 -10.31
C VAL A 165 -5.25 -15.07 -10.04
N HIS A 166 -6.30 -14.86 -9.26
CA HIS A 166 -7.43 -15.79 -9.18
C HIS A 166 -8.54 -15.30 -10.11
N ILE A 167 -8.90 -16.11 -11.10
CA ILE A 167 -9.98 -15.78 -12.06
C ILE A 167 -11.11 -16.79 -11.87
N ARG A 168 -12.34 -16.28 -11.73
CA ARG A 168 -13.55 -17.09 -11.85
C ARG A 168 -13.92 -17.17 -13.34
N LYS A 169 -13.88 -18.36 -13.93
CA LYS A 169 -14.52 -18.61 -15.23
C LYS A 169 -15.79 -19.40 -14.98
N THR A 170 -16.84 -19.16 -15.75
CA THR A 170 -18.11 -19.91 -15.65
C THR A 170 -17.94 -21.42 -15.79
N VAL A 171 -16.92 -21.85 -16.55
CA VAL A 171 -16.57 -23.27 -16.73
C VAL A 171 -15.96 -23.89 -15.46
N TYR A 172 -15.33 -23.08 -14.61
CA TYR A 172 -14.75 -23.54 -13.34
C TYR A 172 -15.69 -23.18 -12.21
N ARG A 173 -16.14 -24.19 -11.45
CA ARG A 173 -17.03 -23.99 -10.30
C ARG A 173 -16.35 -23.16 -9.19
N GLU A 174 -15.01 -23.15 -9.18
CA GLU A 174 -14.18 -22.43 -8.22
C GLU A 174 -13.22 -21.44 -8.91
N PRO A 175 -12.73 -20.40 -8.19
CA PRO A 175 -11.63 -19.56 -8.67
C PRO A 175 -10.41 -20.42 -9.02
N VAL A 176 -9.85 -20.20 -10.21
CA VAL A 176 -8.60 -20.84 -10.62
C VAL A 176 -7.45 -19.85 -10.55
N GLU A 177 -6.31 -20.32 -10.05
CA GLU A 177 -5.06 -19.57 -10.07
C GLU A 177 -4.41 -19.68 -11.44
N VAL A 178 -4.13 -18.52 -12.05
CA VAL A 178 -3.52 -18.43 -13.37
C VAL A 178 -2.53 -17.28 -13.43
N GLY A 179 -1.61 -17.34 -14.39
CA GLY A 179 -0.65 -16.29 -14.68
C GLY A 179 0.79 -16.60 -14.24
N GLY A 180 1.66 -15.61 -14.41
CA GLY A 180 3.08 -15.72 -14.11
C GLY A 180 3.43 -15.50 -12.65
N PHE A 181 4.62 -15.95 -12.25
CA PHE A 181 5.11 -15.86 -10.88
C PHE A 181 6.25 -14.84 -10.70
N SER A 182 6.66 -14.16 -11.78
CA SER A 182 7.82 -13.27 -11.84
C SER A 182 7.52 -11.86 -11.29
N ALA A 183 6.28 -11.40 -11.38
CA ALA A 183 5.84 -10.12 -10.82
C ALA A 183 5.03 -10.32 -9.52
N PRO A 184 4.78 -9.25 -8.73
CA PRO A 184 3.90 -9.35 -7.58
C PRO A 184 2.55 -9.95 -7.97
N HIS A 185 2.08 -10.99 -7.27
CA HIS A 185 0.73 -11.49 -7.49
C HIS A 185 -0.29 -10.36 -7.28
N LEU A 186 -1.36 -10.43 -8.06
CA LEU A 186 -2.53 -9.58 -7.95
C LEU A 186 -3.70 -10.33 -7.29
N VAL A 187 -3.49 -11.56 -6.81
CA VAL A 187 -4.37 -12.20 -5.82
C VAL A 187 -4.57 -11.21 -4.66
N ASP A 188 -5.84 -10.99 -4.29
CA ASP A 188 -6.28 -10.05 -3.26
C ASP A 188 -5.84 -8.58 -3.45
N ALA A 189 -5.47 -8.17 -4.68
CA ALA A 189 -5.05 -6.80 -4.95
C ALA A 189 -6.10 -5.77 -4.49
N GLY A 190 -7.38 -6.08 -4.59
CA GLY A 190 -8.48 -5.24 -4.10
C GLY A 190 -8.51 -5.05 -2.58
N ARG A 191 -8.01 -6.00 -1.80
CA ARG A 191 -7.86 -5.86 -0.33
C ARG A 191 -6.62 -5.04 0.03
N ARG A 192 -5.62 -5.02 -0.85
CA ARG A 192 -4.27 -4.54 -0.57
C ARG A 192 -3.97 -3.16 -1.13
N LEU A 193 -4.28 -2.92 -2.40
CA LEU A 193 -3.83 -1.76 -3.15
C LEU A 193 -4.93 -0.71 -3.25
N ARG A 194 -4.54 0.57 -3.21
CA ARG A 194 -5.41 1.70 -3.53
C ARG A 194 -5.56 1.80 -5.06
N PRO A 195 -6.78 1.91 -5.62
CA PRO A 195 -6.96 2.02 -7.08
C PRO A 195 -6.20 3.19 -7.71
N ASP A 196 -6.20 4.36 -7.08
CA ASP A 196 -5.47 5.54 -7.58
C ASP A 196 -3.95 5.29 -7.66
N PHE A 197 -3.38 4.54 -6.72
CA PHE A 197 -1.98 4.12 -6.80
C PHE A 197 -1.71 3.23 -8.01
N ILE A 198 -2.66 2.35 -8.37
CA ILE A 198 -2.51 1.49 -9.56
C ILE A 198 -2.45 2.36 -10.82
N VAL A 199 -3.30 3.38 -10.93
CA VAL A 199 -3.24 4.36 -12.02
C VAL A 199 -1.88 5.06 -12.03
N ALA A 200 -1.44 5.60 -10.89
CA ALA A 200 -0.18 6.32 -10.76
C ALA A 200 1.03 5.44 -11.11
N LEU A 201 1.05 4.18 -10.70
CA LEU A 201 2.10 3.22 -11.00
C LEU A 201 2.16 2.89 -12.51
N LEU A 202 1.01 2.70 -13.15
CA LEU A 202 0.94 2.40 -14.58
C LEU A 202 1.32 3.62 -15.43
N LYS A 203 0.93 4.83 -15.01
CA LYS A 203 1.25 6.10 -15.68
C LYS A 203 2.70 6.53 -15.46
N SER A 204 3.23 6.35 -14.26
CA SER A 204 4.51 6.89 -13.81
C SER A 204 5.38 5.83 -13.13
N GLY A 205 5.59 4.72 -13.83
CA GLY A 205 6.36 3.59 -13.33
C GLY A 205 7.80 3.95 -12.92
N ASP A 206 8.40 4.97 -13.53
CA ASP A 206 9.75 5.45 -13.17
C ASP A 206 9.81 6.13 -11.80
N ARG A 207 8.69 6.68 -11.31
CA ARG A 207 8.63 7.28 -9.98
C ARG A 207 8.54 6.22 -8.88
N TYR A 208 7.69 5.22 -9.07
CA TYR A 208 7.36 4.24 -8.02
C TYR A 208 8.15 2.94 -8.12
N ALA A 209 8.65 2.60 -9.31
CA ALA A 209 9.46 1.40 -9.55
C ALA A 209 10.53 1.67 -10.63
N PRO A 210 11.43 2.66 -10.44
CA PRO A 210 12.48 3.04 -11.41
C PRO A 210 13.38 1.86 -11.80
N ASN A 211 13.61 0.94 -10.86
CA ASN A 211 14.46 -0.24 -11.02
C ASN A 211 13.67 -1.52 -11.31
N GLY A 212 12.34 -1.41 -11.45
CA GLY A 212 11.44 -2.52 -11.72
C GLY A 212 11.53 -3.05 -13.15
N ARG A 213 10.95 -4.24 -13.37
CA ARG A 213 10.87 -4.91 -14.70
C ARG A 213 9.51 -4.74 -15.37
N MET A 214 8.57 -4.03 -14.73
CA MET A 214 7.24 -3.81 -15.31
C MET A 214 7.36 -2.89 -16.54
N PRO A 215 6.68 -3.21 -17.65
CA PRO A 215 6.64 -2.35 -18.84
C PRO A 215 6.33 -0.89 -18.54
N ARG A 216 6.84 -0.01 -19.41
CA ARG A 216 6.47 1.41 -19.44
C ARG A 216 5.45 1.61 -20.56
N TYR A 217 4.19 1.75 -20.18
CA TYR A 217 3.07 1.93 -21.12
C TYR A 217 3.08 3.38 -21.60
N GLY A 218 3.57 3.62 -22.81
CA GLY A 218 3.91 4.96 -23.31
C GLY A 218 5.29 5.05 -23.97
N SER A 219 6.11 3.99 -23.86
CA SER A 219 7.29 3.83 -24.71
C SER A 219 6.92 3.18 -26.05
N THR A 220 7.84 3.20 -27.01
CA THR A 220 7.66 2.57 -28.34
C THR A 220 7.42 1.05 -28.29
N ALA A 221 7.74 0.39 -27.17
CA ALA A 221 7.64 -1.07 -27.02
C ALA A 221 6.27 -1.57 -26.53
N PHE A 222 5.41 -0.69 -25.99
CA PHE A 222 4.10 -1.08 -25.44
C PHE A 222 3.03 -0.07 -25.84
N THR A 223 1.87 -0.55 -26.26
CA THR A 223 0.75 0.32 -26.66
C THR A 223 0.43 1.31 -25.54
N PRO A 224 0.44 2.63 -25.81
CA PRO A 224 0.07 3.64 -24.84
C PRO A 224 -1.34 3.37 -24.29
N LEU A 225 -1.49 3.49 -22.97
CA LEU A 225 -2.78 3.38 -22.32
C LEU A 225 -3.39 4.77 -22.20
N SER A 226 -4.63 4.93 -22.70
CA SER A 226 -5.41 6.14 -22.43
C SER A 226 -5.69 6.29 -20.94
N GLU A 227 -6.03 7.50 -20.50
CA GLU A 227 -6.43 7.74 -19.11
C GLU A 227 -7.64 6.87 -18.70
N GLN A 228 -8.61 6.70 -19.60
CA GLN A 228 -9.75 5.83 -19.37
C GLN A 228 -9.33 4.36 -19.23
N ASP A 229 -8.36 3.90 -20.03
CA ASP A 229 -7.84 2.53 -19.94
C ASP A 229 -7.07 2.29 -18.63
N LEU A 230 -6.29 3.27 -18.16
CA LEU A 230 -5.62 3.21 -16.86
C LEU A 230 -6.62 3.09 -15.71
N ILE A 231 -7.66 3.93 -15.72
CA ILE A 231 -8.75 3.89 -14.73
C ILE A 231 -9.47 2.54 -14.78
N ALA A 232 -9.79 2.05 -15.98
CA ALA A 232 -10.46 0.77 -16.16
C ALA A 232 -9.61 -0.41 -15.64
N LEU A 233 -8.30 -0.42 -15.93
CA LEU A 233 -7.38 -1.43 -15.41
C LEU A 233 -7.27 -1.38 -13.88
N ALA A 234 -7.10 -0.18 -13.30
CA ALA A 234 -7.05 -0.01 -11.85
C ALA A 234 -8.33 -0.50 -11.17
N ALA A 235 -9.48 -0.16 -11.73
CA ALA A 235 -10.79 -0.63 -11.28
C ALA A 235 -10.88 -2.16 -11.30
N TYR A 236 -10.47 -2.77 -12.41
CA TYR A 236 -10.52 -4.22 -12.59
C TYR A 236 -9.58 -4.96 -11.64
N ILE A 237 -8.33 -4.50 -11.49
CA ILE A 237 -7.36 -5.09 -10.56
C ILE A 237 -7.87 -4.98 -9.12
N ALA A 238 -8.53 -3.87 -8.77
CA ALA A 238 -9.14 -3.67 -7.47
C ALA A 238 -10.36 -4.60 -7.19
N THR A 239 -10.82 -5.38 -8.18
CA THR A 239 -11.85 -6.41 -7.98
C THR A 239 -11.31 -7.76 -7.51
N PHE A 240 -9.99 -8.00 -7.59
CA PHE A 240 -9.39 -9.26 -7.14
C PHE A 240 -9.37 -9.35 -5.61
N LYS A 241 -9.99 -10.40 -5.04
CA LYS A 241 -10.34 -10.54 -3.62
C LYS A 241 -10.29 -11.98 -3.13
#